data_AF-A0A6G1RJ47-F1
#
_entry.id   AF-A0A6G1RJ47-F1
#
_cell.length_a   1.000
_cell.length_b   1.000
_cell.length_c   1.000
_cell.angle_alpha   90.00
_cell.angle_beta   90.00
_cell.angle_gamma   90.00
#
_symmetry.space_group_name_H-M   'P 1'
#
loop_
_entity.id
_entity.type
_entity.pdbx_description
1 polymer ?
#
loop_
_entity_poly.entity_id
_entity_poly.type
_entity_poly.pdbx_seq_one_letter_code
_entity_poly.pdbx_strand_id
1 'polypeptide(L)'
;TRPRPGPSRFRGCLTGALLGDCLGAFFEGRSVVKLPDLLRFLRGLEPAVVSGQPEEGEPAGSARRETLSYTDDTAMSRSVVQSLLAKREFDEVDMAKRFAEEYKKEPNRGYGMAVVNVFKKLLSPKCNDVFEPARAQFNGKGSYGNGGA
;
A
#
# COMPACT_ATOMS: atom_id res chain seq x y z
N THR A 1 -27.36 -19.67 -10.06
CA THR A 1 -26.81 -18.45 -9.41
C THR A 1 -25.43 -18.76 -8.88
N ARG A 2 -24.44 -17.87 -9.04
CA ARG A 2 -23.08 -18.12 -8.53
C ARG A 2 -23.10 -18.04 -6.99
N PRO A 3 -22.50 -18.99 -6.26
CA PRO A 3 -22.45 -18.94 -4.80
C PRO A 3 -21.70 -17.68 -4.34
N ARG A 4 -22.15 -17.07 -3.24
CA ARG A 4 -21.46 -15.93 -2.65
C ARG A 4 -20.05 -16.36 -2.23
N PRO A 5 -19.00 -15.56 -2.50
CA PRO A 5 -17.65 -15.89 -2.06
C PRO A 5 -17.62 -16.02 -0.53
N GLY A 6 -16.95 -17.06 -0.02
CA GLY A 6 -16.76 -17.23 1.41
C GLY A 6 -15.83 -16.17 2.00
N PRO A 7 -15.90 -15.90 3.32
CA PRO A 7 -15.04 -14.92 4.00
C PRO A 7 -13.52 -15.14 3.79
N SER A 8 -13.09 -16.39 3.58
CA SER A 8 -11.69 -16.73 3.30
C SER A 8 -11.16 -16.05 2.03
N ARG A 9 -12.01 -15.84 1.01
CA ARG A 9 -11.59 -15.16 -0.23
C ARG A 9 -11.34 -13.67 -0.01
N PHE A 10 -12.19 -13.00 0.77
CA PHE A 10 -12.00 -11.59 1.12
C PHE A 10 -10.75 -11.38 1.96
N ARG A 11 -10.55 -12.24 2.98
CA ARG A 11 -9.33 -12.22 3.81
C ARG A 11 -8.08 -12.47 2.96
N GLY A 12 -8.09 -13.52 2.15
CA GLY A 12 -6.97 -13.85 1.27
C GLY A 12 -6.64 -12.73 0.28
N CYS A 13 -7.63 -12.05 -0.28
CA CYS A 13 -7.43 -10.91 -1.16
C CYS A 13 -6.70 -9.75 -0.46
N LEU A 14 -7.22 -9.30 0.70
CA LEU A 14 -6.64 -8.16 1.42
C LEU A 14 -5.27 -8.50 2.01
N THR A 15 -5.10 -9.71 2.56
CA THR A 15 -3.80 -10.16 3.08
C THR A 15 -2.79 -10.36 1.95
N GLY A 16 -3.20 -10.88 0.79
CA GLY A 16 -2.34 -11.02 -0.38
C GLY A 16 -1.85 -9.67 -0.91
N ALA A 17 -2.74 -8.67 -1.01
CA ALA A 17 -2.37 -7.31 -1.39
C ALA A 17 -1.38 -6.68 -0.39
N LEU A 18 -1.65 -6.79 0.92
CA LEU A 18 -0.76 -6.30 1.97
C LEU A 18 0.63 -6.96 1.92
N LEU A 19 0.68 -8.29 1.76
CA LEU A 19 1.94 -9.01 1.63
C LEU A 19 2.71 -8.57 0.38
N GLY A 20 2.01 -8.42 -0.75
CA GLY A 20 2.59 -7.94 -2.00
C GLY A 20 3.22 -6.56 -1.87
N ASP A 21 2.51 -5.61 -1.26
CA ASP A 21 2.99 -4.26 -0.96
C ASP A 21 4.23 -4.31 -0.05
N CYS A 22 4.10 -4.87 1.16
CA CYS A 22 5.19 -4.91 2.14
C CYS A 22 6.46 -5.60 1.63
N LEU A 23 6.33 -6.69 0.86
CA LEU A 23 7.48 -7.41 0.30
C LEU A 23 8.05 -6.70 -0.92
N GLY A 24 7.19 -6.18 -1.79
CA GLY A 24 7.56 -5.50 -3.04
C GLY A 24 8.29 -4.19 -2.81
N ALA A 25 7.88 -3.43 -1.78
CA ALA A 25 8.47 -2.14 -1.42
C ALA A 25 10.00 -2.21 -1.22
N PHE A 26 10.52 -3.32 -0.69
CA PHE A 26 11.97 -3.53 -0.50
C PHE A 26 12.77 -3.49 -1.82
N PHE A 27 12.11 -3.82 -2.92
CA PHE A 27 12.71 -3.93 -4.26
C PHE A 27 12.25 -2.83 -5.21
N GLU A 28 11.46 -1.87 -4.76
CA GLU A 28 10.91 -0.80 -5.60
C GLU A 28 12.03 0.00 -6.30
N GLY A 29 11.78 0.39 -7.55
CA GLY A 29 12.72 1.17 -8.37
C GLY A 29 13.91 0.38 -8.94
N ARG A 30 14.08 -0.89 -8.56
CA ARG A 30 15.13 -1.74 -9.13
C ARG A 30 14.73 -2.22 -10.53
N SER A 31 15.61 -1.99 -11.52
CA SER A 31 15.40 -2.48 -12.89
C SER A 31 15.51 -4.00 -12.99
N VAL A 32 16.30 -4.63 -12.13
CA VAL A 32 16.49 -6.09 -12.07
C VAL A 32 16.57 -6.53 -10.61
N VAL A 33 15.80 -7.55 -10.25
CA VAL A 33 15.90 -8.25 -8.96
C VAL A 33 16.44 -9.66 -9.23
N LYS A 34 17.61 -9.97 -8.68
CA LYS A 34 18.21 -11.31 -8.85
C LYS A 34 17.55 -12.29 -7.89
N LEU A 35 17.19 -13.47 -8.40
CA LEU A 35 16.57 -14.53 -7.59
C LEU A 35 17.35 -14.86 -6.30
N PRO A 36 18.70 -14.96 -6.29
CA PRO A 36 19.44 -15.19 -5.04
C PRO A 36 19.23 -14.11 -3.97
N ASP A 37 19.08 -12.85 -4.36
CA ASP A 37 18.85 -11.75 -3.42
C ASP A 37 17.43 -11.76 -2.87
N LEU A 38 16.44 -12.09 -3.71
CA LEU A 38 15.05 -12.31 -3.28
C LEU A 38 14.97 -13.46 -2.26
N LEU A 39 15.60 -14.59 -2.56
CA LEU A 39 15.61 -15.75 -1.65
C LEU A 39 16.34 -15.46 -0.34
N ARG A 40 17.43 -14.67 -0.37
CA ARG A 40 18.11 -14.23 0.86
C ARG A 40 17.20 -13.34 1.71
N PHE A 41 16.50 -12.39 1.08
CA PHE A 41 15.52 -11.54 1.77
C PHE A 41 14.40 -12.36 2.42
N LEU A 42 13.77 -13.28 1.67
CA LEU A 42 12.67 -14.10 2.20
C LEU A 42 13.11 -15.00 3.37
N ARG A 43 14.29 -15.64 3.27
CA ARG A 43 14.86 -16.41 4.39
C ARG A 43 15.14 -15.54 5.63
N GLY A 44 15.49 -14.28 5.44
CA GLY A 44 15.65 -13.33 6.54
C GLY A 44 14.36 -12.98 7.27
N LEU A 45 13.19 -13.23 6.67
CA LEU A 45 11.88 -13.04 7.29
C LEU A 45 11.37 -14.28 8.03
N GLU A 46 11.95 -15.45 7.77
CA GLU A 46 11.57 -16.67 8.45
C GLU A 46 11.87 -16.52 9.96
N PRO A 47 10.94 -16.92 10.85
CA PRO A 47 11.24 -16.96 12.26
C PRO A 47 12.48 -17.82 12.47
N ALA A 48 13.46 -17.34 13.23
CA ALA A 48 14.55 -18.18 13.68
C ALA A 48 13.93 -19.43 14.33
N VAL A 49 14.10 -20.58 13.67
CA VAL A 49 13.65 -21.84 14.22
C VAL A 49 14.43 -22.00 15.52
N VAL A 50 13.74 -21.97 16.65
CA VAL A 50 14.33 -22.34 17.94
C VAL A 50 14.51 -23.85 17.90
N SER A 51 15.57 -24.30 17.23
CA SER A 51 15.98 -25.69 17.21
C SER A 51 17.49 -25.75 17.20
N GLY A 52 18.08 -25.96 18.38
CA GLY A 52 19.45 -26.42 18.53
C GLY A 52 20.53 -25.34 18.44
N GLN A 53 21.51 -25.51 19.32
CA GLN A 53 22.78 -24.79 19.53
C GLN A 53 23.30 -23.85 18.41
N PRO A 54 23.86 -22.68 18.76
CA PRO A 54 24.56 -21.84 17.80
C PRO A 54 25.85 -22.53 17.35
N GLU A 55 25.98 -22.77 16.04
CA GLU A 55 27.25 -23.12 15.40
C GLU A 55 28.17 -21.89 15.43
N GLU A 56 29.34 -22.02 16.06
CA GLU A 56 30.36 -20.98 16.14
C GLU A 56 30.98 -20.74 14.76
N GLY A 57 30.82 -19.54 14.18
CA GLY A 57 31.61 -19.13 13.01
C GLY A 57 30.88 -18.33 11.94
N GLU A 58 29.55 -18.23 11.97
CA GLU A 58 28.86 -17.30 11.07
C GLU A 58 28.92 -15.88 11.65
N PRO A 59 29.28 -14.85 10.85
CA PRO A 59 29.16 -13.49 11.32
C PRO A 59 27.70 -13.31 11.73
N ALA A 60 27.48 -12.65 12.87
CA ALA A 60 26.16 -12.20 13.28
C ALA A 60 25.65 -11.21 12.22
N GLY A 61 25.18 -11.74 11.09
CA GLY A 61 24.28 -11.06 10.19
C GLY A 61 23.09 -10.79 11.08
N SER A 62 23.01 -9.58 11.60
CA SER A 62 21.90 -9.17 12.42
C SER A 62 20.67 -9.36 11.54
N ALA A 63 20.00 -10.50 11.67
CA ALA A 63 18.62 -10.66 11.28
C ALA A 63 17.86 -9.78 12.26
N ARG A 64 18.00 -8.45 12.07
CA ARG A 64 17.00 -7.50 12.51
C ARG A 64 15.73 -8.12 11.94
N ARG A 65 14.81 -8.51 12.83
CA ARG A 65 13.41 -8.66 12.48
C ARG A 65 12.98 -7.30 11.93
N GLU A 66 13.26 -7.07 10.66
CA GLU A 66 12.83 -5.88 9.97
C GLU A 66 11.34 -6.05 9.80
N THR A 67 10.58 -5.39 10.68
CA THR A 67 9.15 -5.26 10.51
C THR A 67 8.91 -4.55 9.20
N LEU A 68 8.39 -5.28 8.21
CA LEU A 68 8.04 -4.70 6.93
C LEU A 68 6.87 -3.75 7.10
N SER A 69 7.05 -2.52 6.63
CA SER A 69 6.02 -1.49 6.62
C SER A 69 5.32 -1.47 5.27
N TYR A 70 4.02 -1.21 5.28
CA TYR A 70 3.24 -1.01 4.07
C TYR A 70 3.45 0.40 3.50
N THR A 71 3.10 0.59 2.21
CA THR A 71 3.26 1.86 1.47
C THR A 71 1.92 2.57 1.23
N ASP A 72 1.88 3.55 0.31
CA ASP A 72 0.66 4.21 -0.09
C ASP A 72 -0.38 3.26 -0.71
N ASP A 73 0.04 2.14 -1.31
CA ASP A 73 -0.86 1.11 -1.85
C ASP A 73 -1.83 0.59 -0.77
N THR A 74 -1.30 0.12 0.36
CA THR A 74 -2.12 -0.33 1.49
C THR A 74 -2.85 0.84 2.17
N ALA A 75 -2.22 2.00 2.28
CA ALA A 75 -2.86 3.17 2.91
C ALA A 75 -4.15 3.56 2.17
N MET A 76 -4.09 3.68 0.83
CA MET A 76 -5.25 4.00 0.00
C MET A 76 -6.26 2.85 -0.03
N SER A 77 -5.80 1.59 -0.12
CA SER A 77 -6.68 0.42 -0.02
C SER A 77 -7.52 0.42 1.26
N ARG A 78 -6.91 0.80 2.40
CA ARG A 78 -7.63 0.92 3.68
C ARG A 78 -8.66 2.03 3.63
N SER A 79 -8.35 3.19 3.04
CA SER A 79 -9.32 4.29 2.89
C SER A 79 -10.53 3.88 2.03
N VAL A 80 -10.34 3.12 0.95
CA VAL A 80 -11.44 2.55 0.16
C VAL A 80 -12.33 1.68 1.02
N VAL A 81 -11.74 0.68 1.70
CA VAL A 81 -12.50 -0.27 2.54
C VAL A 81 -13.24 0.46 3.66
N GLN A 82 -12.61 1.43 4.31
CA GLN A 82 -13.24 2.22 5.37
C GLN A 82 -14.42 3.04 4.86
N SER A 83 -14.33 3.63 3.67
CA SER A 83 -15.43 4.35 3.04
C SER A 83 -16.63 3.44 2.78
N LEU A 84 -16.38 2.31 2.12
CA LEU A 84 -17.41 1.31 1.80
C LEU A 84 -18.09 0.76 3.05
N LEU A 85 -17.33 0.53 4.13
CA LEU A 85 -17.90 0.08 5.41
C LEU A 85 -18.73 1.16 6.10
N ALA A 86 -18.28 2.41 6.07
CA ALA A 86 -18.96 3.52 6.72
C ALA A 86 -20.26 3.91 5.99
N LYS A 87 -20.24 3.88 4.66
CA LYS A 87 -21.35 4.35 3.82
C LYS A 87 -22.28 3.23 3.39
N ARG A 88 -21.79 1.98 3.37
CA ARG A 88 -22.53 0.79 2.88
C ARG A 88 -22.98 0.92 1.42
N GLU A 89 -22.40 1.86 0.70
CA GLU A 89 -22.53 2.15 -0.72
C GLU A 89 -21.27 2.88 -1.18
N PHE A 90 -21.19 3.19 -2.47
CA PHE A 90 -20.14 4.05 -2.98
C PHE A 90 -20.53 5.52 -2.78
N ASP A 91 -19.71 6.26 -2.02
CA ASP A 91 -19.82 7.70 -1.80
C ASP A 91 -18.46 8.31 -2.14
N GLU A 92 -18.36 8.89 -3.31
CA GLU A 92 -17.13 9.49 -3.84
C GLU A 92 -16.60 10.62 -2.97
N VAL A 93 -17.48 11.36 -2.29
CA VAL A 93 -17.10 12.51 -1.47
C VAL A 93 -16.46 12.04 -0.18
N ASP A 94 -17.04 11.02 0.45
CA ASP A 94 -16.44 10.37 1.63
C ASP A 94 -15.10 9.71 1.29
N MET A 95 -15.04 8.96 0.18
CA MET A 95 -13.82 8.28 -0.23
C MET A 95 -12.70 9.27 -0.55
N ALA A 96 -12.98 10.35 -1.28
CA ALA A 96 -12.00 11.40 -1.58
C ALA A 96 -11.48 12.09 -0.31
N LYS A 97 -12.36 12.36 0.67
CA LYS A 97 -11.96 12.92 1.96
C LYS A 97 -11.02 11.97 2.70
N ARG A 98 -11.34 10.68 2.77
CA ARG A 98 -10.49 9.68 3.44
C ARG A 98 -9.12 9.53 2.79
N PHE A 99 -9.03 9.60 1.46
CA PHE A 99 -7.72 9.63 0.79
C PHE A 99 -6.89 10.83 1.23
N ALA A 100 -7.49 12.01 1.21
CA ALA A 100 -6.78 13.24 1.55
C ALA A 100 -6.40 13.32 3.04
N GLU A 101 -7.25 12.81 3.93
CA GLU A 101 -6.99 12.72 5.37
C GLU A 101 -5.92 11.67 5.71
N GLU A 102 -5.94 10.50 5.05
CA GLU A 102 -4.91 9.47 5.24
C GLU A 102 -3.53 10.00 4.79
N TYR A 103 -3.46 10.67 3.63
CA TYR A 103 -2.24 11.37 3.20
C TYR A 103 -1.80 12.44 4.21
N LYS A 104 -2.74 13.26 4.72
CA LYS A 104 -2.41 14.29 5.72
C LYS A 104 -1.82 13.68 6.99
N LYS A 105 -2.33 12.53 7.40
CA LYS A 105 -1.91 11.81 8.62
C LYS A 105 -0.55 11.12 8.45
N GLU A 106 -0.34 10.43 7.34
CA GLU A 106 0.89 9.67 7.06
C GLU A 106 1.45 10.03 5.67
N PRO A 107 1.99 11.25 5.45
CA PRO A 107 2.39 11.72 4.12
C PRO A 107 3.61 10.98 3.54
N ASN A 108 4.40 10.33 4.39
CA ASN A 108 5.67 9.69 4.03
C ASN A 108 5.50 8.18 3.75
N ARG A 109 4.45 7.80 3.01
CA ARG A 109 4.13 6.40 2.70
C ARG A 109 4.56 5.93 1.31
N GLY A 110 5.05 6.81 0.45
CA GLY A 110 5.47 6.45 -0.92
C GLY A 110 4.69 7.14 -2.04
N TYR A 111 3.68 7.94 -1.70
CA TYR A 111 2.80 8.60 -2.67
C TYR A 111 3.55 9.27 -3.83
N GLY A 112 3.12 8.96 -5.04
CA GLY A 112 3.59 9.65 -6.24
C GLY A 112 3.41 11.16 -6.14
N MET A 113 4.45 11.93 -6.50
CA MET A 113 4.47 13.39 -6.38
C MET A 113 3.28 14.09 -7.04
N ALA A 114 2.76 13.52 -8.14
CA ALA A 114 1.60 14.06 -8.81
C ALA A 114 0.33 13.97 -7.94
N VAL A 115 0.06 12.82 -7.32
CA VAL A 115 -1.18 12.61 -6.54
C VAL A 115 -1.20 13.42 -5.24
N VAL A 116 -0.03 13.78 -4.69
CA VAL A 116 0.07 14.69 -3.54
C VAL A 116 -0.65 16.02 -3.79
N ASN A 117 -0.59 16.56 -5.01
CA ASN A 117 -1.30 17.80 -5.36
C ASN A 117 -2.83 17.62 -5.35
N VAL A 118 -3.32 16.43 -5.69
CA VAL A 118 -4.74 16.07 -5.62
C VAL A 118 -5.19 16.10 -4.16
N PHE A 119 -4.45 15.45 -3.25
CA PHE A 119 -4.81 15.43 -1.82
C PHE A 119 -4.80 16.83 -1.20
N LYS A 120 -3.81 17.66 -1.52
CA LYS A 120 -3.75 19.06 -1.04
C LYS A 120 -4.97 19.87 -1.49
N LYS A 121 -5.41 19.69 -2.74
CA LYS A 121 -6.62 20.36 -3.26
C LYS A 121 -7.88 19.82 -2.59
N LEU A 122 -8.01 18.51 -2.38
CA LEU A 122 -9.15 17.89 -1.70
C LEU A 122 -9.29 18.36 -0.23
N LEU A 123 -8.18 18.64 0.46
CA LEU A 123 -8.18 19.22 1.81
C LEU A 123 -8.55 20.71 1.83
N SER A 124 -8.59 21.38 0.68
CA SER A 124 -8.93 22.79 0.61
C SER A 124 -10.42 23.00 0.84
N PRO A 125 -10.84 23.96 1.69
CA PRO A 125 -12.25 24.30 1.83
C PRO A 125 -12.87 24.88 0.54
N LYS A 126 -12.05 25.16 -0.48
CA LYS A 126 -12.48 25.65 -1.80
C LYS A 126 -12.83 24.51 -2.76
N CYS A 127 -12.60 23.24 -2.39
CA CYS A 127 -12.89 22.10 -3.23
C CYS A 127 -14.38 21.76 -3.17
N ASN A 128 -15.14 22.20 -4.18
CA ASN A 128 -16.57 21.91 -4.31
C ASN A 128 -16.86 20.65 -5.14
N ASP A 129 -15.93 20.27 -6.03
CA ASP A 129 -16.02 19.07 -6.87
C ASP A 129 -14.79 18.19 -6.59
N VAL A 130 -15.02 17.01 -6.01
CA VAL A 130 -13.95 16.07 -5.62
C VAL A 130 -13.22 15.44 -6.81
N PHE A 131 -13.77 15.52 -8.01
CA PHE A 131 -13.13 14.99 -9.22
C PHE A 131 -12.26 16.04 -9.93
N GLU A 132 -12.49 17.34 -9.72
CA GLU A 132 -11.72 18.41 -10.36
C GLU A 132 -10.20 18.29 -10.11
N PRO A 133 -9.73 18.03 -8.87
CA PRO A 133 -8.30 17.95 -8.61
C PRO A 133 -7.58 16.91 -9.47
N ALA A 134 -8.22 15.76 -9.70
CA ALA A 134 -7.69 14.69 -10.54
C ALA A 134 -7.74 15.06 -12.03
N ARG A 135 -8.85 15.66 -12.50
CA ARG A 135 -8.97 16.12 -13.90
C ARG A 135 -7.90 17.15 -14.27
N ALA A 136 -7.55 18.04 -13.35
CA ALA A 136 -6.54 19.08 -13.59
C ALA A 136 -5.10 18.55 -13.74
N GLN A 137 -4.84 17.29 -13.38
CA GLN A 137 -3.50 16.72 -13.44
C GLN A 137 -2.99 16.63 -14.89
N PHE A 138 -1.67 16.78 -15.07
CA PHE A 138 -0.99 16.64 -16.36
C PHE A 138 -1.60 17.50 -17.49
N ASN A 139 -1.80 18.79 -17.21
CA ASN A 139 -2.40 19.76 -18.13
C ASN A 139 -3.81 19.33 -18.59
N GLY A 140 -4.63 18.81 -17.67
CA GLY A 140 -5.99 18.38 -17.97
C GLY A 140 -6.12 16.97 -18.53
N LYS A 141 -5.01 16.24 -18.74
CA LYS A 141 -5.02 14.88 -19.32
C LYS A 141 -5.32 13.78 -18.30
N GLY A 142 -5.18 14.07 -17.01
CA GLY A 142 -5.24 13.06 -15.96
C GLY A 142 -3.96 12.23 -15.85
N SER A 143 -3.85 11.49 -14.74
CA SER A 143 -2.72 10.58 -14.48
C SER A 143 -2.93 9.25 -15.20
N TYR A 144 -1.86 8.71 -15.79
CA TYR A 144 -1.80 7.32 -16.29
C TYR A 144 -1.10 6.36 -15.32
N GLY A 145 -0.87 6.80 -14.08
CA GLY A 145 -0.27 5.97 -13.04
C GLY A 145 -1.18 4.81 -12.61
N ASN A 146 -0.60 3.86 -11.88
CA ASN A 146 -1.26 2.65 -11.40
C ASN A 146 -2.00 2.81 -10.06
N GLY A 147 -1.82 3.92 -9.33
CA GLY A 147 -2.33 4.06 -7.96
C GLY A 147 -3.86 4.07 -7.79
N GLY A 148 -4.63 4.02 -8.86
CA GLY A 148 -6.09 3.84 -8.80
C GLY A 148 -6.58 2.41 -9.06
N ALA A 149 -5.68 1.50 -9.44
CA ALA A 149 -6.00 0.13 -9.84
C ALA A 149 -6.18 -0.84 -8.65
#